data_AF-A0A852I4U8-F1
#
_entry.id   AF-A0A852I4U8-F1
#
_cell.length_a   1.000
_cell.length_b   1.000
_cell.length_c   1.000
_cell.angle_alpha   90.00
_cell.angle_beta   90.00
_cell.angle_gamma   90.00
#
_symmetry.space_group_name_H-M   'P 1'
#
loop_
_entity.id
_entity.type
_entity.pdbx_description
1 polymer ?
#
loop_
_entity_poly.entity_id
_entity_poly.type
_entity_poly.pdbx_seq_one_letter_code
_entity_poly.pdbx_strand_id
1 'polypeptide(L)'
;TLSALSSNRAEQQKLIVDRHNALRRGVKPTASNMMKVEWSPPAAENAQNWANRCTLRHSPPNLRRTNVLCGENLFMCSALFSWSDVLQAWYNEEKNFKYGTGAKTKGAMFGHYTQV
;
A
#
# COMPACT_ATOMS: atom_id res chain seq x y z
N THR A 1 14.44 13.97 6.70
CA THR A 1 15.21 12.91 7.42
C THR A 1 14.35 11.66 7.50
N LEU A 2 14.92 10.49 7.82
CA LEU A 2 14.13 9.26 8.03
C LEU A 2 13.07 9.45 9.13
N SER A 3 13.40 10.17 10.21
CA SER A 3 12.46 10.52 11.28
C SER A 3 11.28 11.38 10.80
N ALA A 4 11.45 12.16 9.72
CA ALA A 4 10.36 12.94 9.13
C ALA A 4 9.32 12.08 8.41
N LEU A 5 9.72 10.88 7.98
CA LEU A 5 8.89 9.93 7.23
C LEU A 5 8.30 8.82 8.12
N SER A 6 8.57 8.84 9.43
CA SER A 6 8.06 7.82 10.35
C SER A 6 6.52 7.79 10.35
N SER A 7 5.95 6.60 10.15
CA SER A 7 4.51 6.35 10.23
C SER A 7 3.94 6.43 11.65
N ASN A 8 4.77 6.64 12.67
CA ASN A 8 4.30 6.95 14.02
C ASN A 8 3.84 8.41 14.16
N ARG A 9 4.15 9.26 13.17
CA ARG A 9 3.76 10.67 13.15
C ARG A 9 2.36 10.83 12.55
N ALA A 10 1.46 11.52 13.25
CA ALA A 10 0.05 11.65 12.88
C ALA A 10 -0.15 12.26 11.48
N GLU A 11 0.70 13.21 11.10
CA GLU A 11 0.70 13.84 9.78
C GLU A 11 1.11 12.87 8.66
N GLN A 12 2.00 11.91 8.93
CA GLN A 12 2.36 10.88 7.95
C GLN A 12 1.23 9.86 7.82
N GLN A 13 0.61 9.45 8.93
CA GLN A 13 -0.57 8.58 8.90
C GLN A 13 -1.70 9.22 8.08
N LYS A 14 -1.97 10.50 8.33
CA LYS A 14 -2.96 11.28 7.60
C LYS A 14 -2.61 11.38 6.11
N LEU A 15 -1.35 11.69 5.77
CA LEU A 15 -0.90 11.76 4.38
C LEU A 15 -1.09 10.42 3.65
N ILE A 16 -0.69 9.30 4.28
CA ILE A 16 -0.84 7.95 3.71
C ILE A 16 -2.32 7.65 3.43
N VAL A 17 -3.19 7.88 4.41
CA VAL A 17 -4.63 7.60 4.28
C VAL A 17 -5.30 8.50 3.24
N ASP A 18 -5.01 9.81 3.27
CA ASP A 18 -5.59 10.76 2.33
C ASP A 18 -5.13 10.46 0.90
N ARG A 19 -3.85 10.12 0.71
CA ARG A 19 -3.33 9.77 -0.61
C ARG A 19 -3.92 8.47 -1.14
N HIS A 20 -4.04 7.42 -0.33
CA HIS A 20 -4.75 6.19 -0.72
C HIS A 20 -6.18 6.52 -1.16
N ASN A 21 -6.94 7.24 -0.34
CA ASN A 21 -8.33 7.59 -0.65
C ASN A 21 -8.46 8.48 -1.90
N ALA A 22 -7.50 9.38 -2.17
CA ALA A 22 -7.47 10.18 -3.39
C ALA A 22 -7.28 9.30 -4.63
N LEU A 23 -6.37 8.33 -4.58
CA LEU A 23 -6.14 7.37 -5.66
C LEU A 23 -7.37 6.46 -5.89
N ARG A 24 -7.94 5.93 -4.81
CA ARG A 24 -9.17 5.10 -4.84
C ARG A 24 -10.37 5.83 -5.45
N ARG A 25 -10.48 7.15 -5.23
CA ARG A 25 -11.53 8.00 -5.85
C ARG A 25 -11.28 8.24 -7.34
N GLY A 26 -10.03 8.18 -7.78
CA GLY A 26 -9.61 8.48 -9.16
C GLY A 26 -9.66 7.31 -10.13
N VAL A 27 -10.09 6.12 -9.70
CA VAL A 27 -10.05 4.90 -10.54
C VAL A 27 -10.92 4.98 -11.79
N LYS A 28 -10.46 4.32 -12.86
CA LYS A 28 -11.18 4.15 -14.13
C LYS A 28 -11.15 2.68 -14.55
N PRO A 29 -12.32 2.04 -14.83
CA PRO A 29 -13.67 2.57 -14.69
C PRO A 29 -14.01 2.93 -13.22
N THR A 30 -15.03 3.77 -13.03
CA THR A 30 -15.43 4.22 -11.68
C THR A 30 -16.01 3.05 -10.89
N ALA A 31 -15.66 2.96 -9.60
CA ALA A 31 -16.20 1.95 -8.69
C ALA A 31 -17.46 2.47 -7.97
N SER A 32 -18.49 1.64 -7.87
CA SER A 32 -19.75 1.96 -7.19
C SER A 32 -19.73 1.67 -5.67
N ASN A 33 -18.78 0.87 -5.20
CA ASN A 33 -18.69 0.40 -3.81
C ASN A 33 -17.27 0.52 -3.23
N MET A 34 -16.48 1.48 -3.71
CA MET A 34 -15.12 1.69 -3.20
C MET A 34 -15.15 2.25 -1.77
N MET A 35 -14.82 1.41 -0.79
CA MET A 35 -14.78 1.84 0.61
C MET A 35 -13.66 2.86 0.85
N LYS A 36 -13.95 3.86 1.69
CA LYS A 36 -12.93 4.77 2.23
C LYS A 36 -12.06 3.99 3.22
N VAL A 37 -10.74 4.12 3.10
CA VAL A 37 -9.79 3.51 4.05
C VAL A 37 -9.49 4.46 5.19
N GLU A 38 -9.13 3.88 6.34
CA GLU A 38 -8.78 4.60 7.56
C GLU A 38 -7.51 3.97 8.17
N TRP A 39 -6.82 4.72 9.03
CA TRP A 39 -5.63 4.23 9.71
C TRP A 39 -6.01 3.16 10.74
N SER A 40 -5.29 2.04 10.75
CA SER A 40 -5.50 0.95 11.70
C SER A 40 -4.26 0.77 12.58
N PRO A 41 -4.30 1.13 13.88
CA PRO A 41 -3.17 0.94 14.77
C PRO A 41 -2.69 -0.53 14.86
N PRO A 42 -3.56 -1.55 14.95
CA PRO A 42 -3.12 -2.95 14.95
C PRO A 42 -2.40 -3.37 13.65
N ALA A 43 -2.84 -2.87 12.49
CA ALA A 43 -2.16 -3.15 11.23
C ALA A 43 -0.78 -2.46 11.16
N ALA A 44 -0.67 -1.23 11.68
CA ALA A 44 0.58 -0.49 11.75
C ALA A 44 1.60 -1.19 12.67
N GLU A 45 1.17 -1.73 13.81
CA GLU A 45 2.01 -2.50 14.72
C GLU A 45 2.57 -3.76 14.04
N ASN A 46 1.71 -4.55 13.39
CA ASN A 46 2.13 -5.72 12.61
C ASN A 46 3.14 -5.34 11.51
N ALA A 47 2.87 -4.27 10.77
CA ALA A 47 3.75 -3.78 9.71
C ALA A 47 5.12 -3.33 10.26
N GLN A 48 5.15 -2.62 11.39
CA GLN A 48 6.40 -2.19 12.03
C GLN A 48 7.21 -3.40 12.54
N ASN A 49 6.55 -4.38 13.17
CA ASN A 49 7.17 -5.62 13.63
C ASN A 49 7.82 -6.41 12.48
N TRP A 50 7.19 -6.41 11.30
CA TRP A 50 7.76 -7.06 10.13
C TRP A 50 8.87 -6.22 9.47
N ALA A 51 8.67 -4.91 9.30
CA ALA A 51 9.65 -4.01 8.71
C ALA A 51 10.99 -3.99 9.49
N ASN A 52 10.92 -4.11 10.82
CA ASN A 52 12.11 -4.17 11.70
C ASN A 52 13.00 -5.39 11.45
N ARG A 53 12.52 -6.43 10.75
CA ARG A 53 13.35 -7.58 10.37
C ARG A 53 14.28 -7.28 9.20
N CYS A 54 14.10 -6.13 8.55
CA CYS A 54 14.95 -5.66 7.45
C CYS A 54 15.06 -6.66 6.28
N THR A 55 13.95 -7.34 5.95
CA THR A 55 13.88 -8.27 4.81
C THR A 55 12.89 -7.78 3.77
N LEU A 56 13.26 -7.81 2.48
CA LEU A 56 12.33 -7.59 1.38
C LEU A 56 11.60 -8.90 1.01
N ARG A 57 10.74 -9.37 1.91
CA ARG A 57 9.88 -10.54 1.71
C ARG A 57 8.54 -10.30 2.38
N HIS A 58 7.46 -10.81 1.81
CA HIS A 58 6.15 -10.71 2.44
C HIS A 58 6.10 -11.45 3.77
N SER A 59 5.37 -10.88 4.73
CA SER A 59 5.15 -11.52 6.02
C SER A 59 4.30 -12.79 5.88
N PRO A 60 4.57 -13.83 6.68
CA PRO A 60 3.67 -14.97 6.82
C PRO A 60 2.25 -14.52 7.18
N PRO A 61 1.18 -15.11 6.59
CA PRO A 61 -0.21 -14.67 6.82
C PRO A 61 -0.63 -14.58 8.29
N ASN A 62 -0.10 -15.45 9.15
CA ASN A 62 -0.38 -15.44 10.59
C ASN A 62 0.21 -14.22 11.32
N LEU A 63 1.23 -13.56 10.77
CA LEU A 63 1.85 -12.35 11.34
C LEU A 63 1.23 -11.05 10.84
N ARG A 64 0.28 -11.12 9.90
CA ARG A 64 -0.46 -9.98 9.34
C ARG A 64 -1.96 -10.18 9.52
N ARG A 65 -2.33 -10.51 10.77
CA ARG A 65 -3.71 -10.63 11.23
C ARG A 65 -4.01 -9.55 12.27
N THR A 66 -5.13 -8.88 12.10
CA THR A 66 -5.78 -8.07 13.14
C THR A 66 -6.98 -8.87 13.65
N ASN A 67 -8.19 -8.29 13.66
CA ASN A 67 -9.44 -9.05 13.74
C ASN A 67 -9.74 -9.85 12.45
N VAL A 68 -9.05 -9.54 11.35
CA VAL A 68 -9.15 -10.22 10.05
C VAL A 68 -7.76 -10.53 9.49
N LEU A 69 -7.70 -11.36 8.44
CA LEU A 69 -6.47 -11.51 7.66
C LEU A 69 -6.25 -10.26 6.79
N CYS A 70 -5.04 -9.68 6.84
CA CYS A 70 -4.73 -8.44 6.12
C CYS A 70 -3.91 -8.69 4.84
N GLY A 71 -3.97 -7.71 3.92
CA GLY A 71 -3.07 -7.54 2.78
C GLY A 71 -1.66 -7.05 3.19
N GLU A 72 -0.74 -6.92 2.22
CA GLU A 72 0.55 -6.25 2.44
C GLU A 72 1.14 -5.81 1.10
N ASN A 73 1.57 -4.54 1.02
CA ASN A 73 2.43 -4.03 -0.05
C ASN A 73 3.80 -3.69 0.57
N LEU A 74 4.88 -3.98 -0.16
CA LEU A 74 6.25 -3.70 0.26
C LEU A 74 6.94 -2.76 -0.72
N PHE A 75 7.88 -1.96 -0.22
CA PHE A 75 8.70 -1.07 -1.02
C PHE A 75 10.11 -1.03 -0.43
N MET A 76 11.13 -1.13 -1.29
CA MET A 76 12.53 -1.04 -0.89
C MET A 76 13.24 -0.06 -1.83
N CYS A 77 14.11 0.75 -1.25
CA CYS A 77 14.85 1.78 -1.96
C CYS A 77 16.22 2.00 -1.31
N SER A 78 17.18 2.51 -2.08
CA SER A 78 18.51 2.90 -1.59
C SER A 78 18.60 4.37 -1.16
N ALA A 79 17.54 5.15 -1.41
CA ALA A 79 17.41 6.55 -1.04
C ALA A 79 16.06 6.78 -0.33
N LEU A 80 15.91 7.91 0.35
CA LEU A 80 14.64 8.25 1.03
C LEU A 80 13.56 8.63 0.00
N PHE A 81 12.41 7.98 0.06
CA PHE A 81 11.22 8.32 -0.70
C PHE A 81 10.11 8.81 0.23
N SER A 82 9.34 9.80 -0.21
CA SER A 82 8.14 10.19 0.53
C SER A 82 7.08 9.09 0.46
N TRP A 83 6.18 9.02 1.44
CA TRP A 83 5.04 8.11 1.37
C TRP A 83 4.20 8.34 0.10
N SER A 84 3.99 9.60 -0.30
CA SER A 84 3.28 9.93 -1.54
C SER A 84 3.90 9.27 -2.78
N ASP A 85 5.24 9.26 -2.87
CA ASP A 85 5.95 8.63 -3.98
C ASP A 85 5.82 7.11 -3.96
N VAL A 86 5.93 6.50 -2.76
CA VAL A 86 5.76 5.05 -2.58
C VAL A 86 4.35 4.60 -2.99
N LEU A 87 3.31 5.29 -2.52
CA LEU A 87 1.94 4.98 -2.90
C LEU A 87 1.71 5.17 -4.40
N GLN A 88 2.29 6.22 -4.99
CA GLN A 88 2.20 6.43 -6.42
C GLN A 88 2.92 5.33 -7.21
N ALA A 89 4.06 4.85 -6.75
CA ALA A 89 4.79 3.75 -7.38
C ALA A 89 3.95 2.46 -7.39
N TRP A 90 3.31 2.11 -6.26
CA TRP A 90 2.37 0.98 -6.20
C TRP A 90 1.18 1.19 -7.13
N TYR A 91 0.59 2.39 -7.15
CA TYR A 91 -0.56 2.68 -8.01
C TYR A 91 -0.21 2.66 -9.51
N ASN A 92 1.02 3.05 -9.89
CA ASN A 92 1.46 3.12 -11.28
C ASN A 92 1.46 1.76 -12.00
N GLU A 93 1.34 0.65 -11.27
CA GLU A 93 1.11 -0.66 -11.90
C GLU A 93 -0.25 -0.75 -12.62
N GLU A 94 -1.16 0.22 -12.45
CA GLU A 94 -2.39 0.36 -13.26
C GLU A 94 -2.12 0.34 -14.77
N LYS A 95 -0.94 0.82 -15.18
CA LYS A 95 -0.46 0.77 -16.57
C LYS A 95 -0.40 -0.66 -17.10
N ASN A 96 -0.19 -1.65 -16.24
CA ASN A 96 -0.11 -3.08 -16.54
C ASN A 96 -1.46 -3.81 -16.36
N PHE A 97 -2.50 -3.14 -15.88
CA PHE A 97 -3.77 -3.75 -15.52
C PHE A 97 -4.91 -3.32 -16.43
N LYS A 98 -5.75 -4.26 -16.83
CA LYS A 98 -7.01 -4.02 -17.53
C LYS A 98 -8.15 -4.60 -16.71
N TYR A 99 -9.09 -3.73 -16.32
CA TYR A 99 -10.28 -4.13 -15.58
C TYR A 99 -11.06 -5.22 -16.33
N GLY A 100 -11.53 -6.23 -15.60
CA GLY A 100 -12.24 -7.39 -16.13
C GLY A 100 -11.36 -8.51 -16.67
N THR A 101 -10.08 -8.25 -16.98
CA THR A 101 -9.17 -9.27 -17.55
C THR A 101 -7.89 -9.48 -16.74
N GLY A 102 -7.46 -8.52 -15.91
CA GLY A 102 -6.21 -8.61 -15.16
C GLY A 102 -5.02 -8.04 -15.92
N ALA A 103 -3.90 -8.76 -15.97
CA ALA A 103 -2.67 -8.28 -16.63
C ALA A 103 -2.89 -7.98 -18.13
N LYS A 104 -2.33 -6.86 -18.62
CA LYS A 104 -2.30 -6.51 -20.05
C LYS A 104 -1.31 -7.37 -20.83
N THR A 105 -0.22 -7.78 -20.18
CA THR A 105 0.82 -8.63 -20.77
C THR A 105 1.17 -9.76 -19.80
N LYS A 106 1.61 -10.91 -20.35
CA LYS A 106 1.93 -12.08 -19.54
C LYS A 106 3.06 -11.77 -18.55
N GLY A 107 2.82 -12.02 -17.27
CA GLY A 107 3.80 -11.79 -16.20
C GLY A 107 3.90 -10.35 -15.69
N ALA A 108 3.09 -9.42 -16.20
CA ALA A 108 3.09 -8.06 -15.69
C ALA A 108 2.61 -8.01 -14.23
N MET A 109 3.30 -7.24 -13.39
CA MET A 109 2.91 -7.01 -12.00
C MET A 109 1.87 -5.89 -11.92
N PHE A 110 0.81 -6.17 -11.17
CA PHE A 110 -0.29 -5.24 -10.86
C PHE A 110 -0.87 -5.44 -9.46
N GLY A 111 -0.25 -6.30 -8.65
CA GLY A 111 -0.75 -6.71 -7.35
C GLY A 111 -0.78 -5.56 -6.35
N HIS A 112 0.25 -4.68 -6.37
CA HIS A 112 0.28 -3.52 -5.49
C HIS A 112 -0.85 -2.55 -5.85
N TYR A 113 -1.04 -2.29 -7.15
CA TYR A 113 -2.14 -1.43 -7.64
C TYR A 113 -3.51 -1.96 -7.22
N THR A 114 -3.78 -3.26 -7.41
CA THR A 114 -5.10 -3.82 -7.05
C THR A 114 -5.37 -3.84 -5.56
N GLN A 115 -4.35 -3.68 -4.72
CA GLN A 115 -4.49 -3.60 -3.26
C GLN A 115 -4.66 -2.15 -2.75
N VAL A 116 -4.23 -1.14 -3.52
CA VAL A 116 -4.42 0.29 -3.21
C VAL A 116 -5.88 0.70 -3.41
#